data_AF-G1WJT2-F1
#
_entry.id   AF-G1WJT2-F1
#
_cell.length_a   1.000
_cell.length_b   1.000
_cell.length_c   1.000
_cell.angle_alpha   90.00
_cell.angle_beta   90.00
_cell.angle_gamma   90.00
#
_symmetry.space_group_name_H-M   'P 1'
#
loop_
_entity.id
_entity.type
_entity.pdbx_description
1 polymer ?
#
loop_
_entity_poly.entity_id
_entity_poly.type
_entity_poly.pdbx_seq_one_letter_code
_entity_poly.pdbx_strand_id
1 'polypeptide(L)'
;MILLVGAVGSGKRTFARGRLGVLADAVDDAVLGQGSAVARAQELVRDPATDLTRLADALAGRSVVMVDQVGCGVVPIDPDERAWRERAGRLSCELALRADTVVRLVCGCPQVIKGEL
;
A
#
# COMPACT_ATOMS: atom_id res chain seq x y z
N MET A 1 3.68 -0.01 12.01
CA MET A 1 2.82 0.35 10.85
C MET A 1 1.89 -0.81 10.49
N ILE A 2 0.63 -0.53 10.17
CA ILE A 2 -0.31 -1.49 9.56
C ILE A 2 -0.30 -1.35 8.04
N LEU A 3 -0.07 -2.44 7.31
CA LEU A 3 -0.16 -2.48 5.84
C LEU A 3 -1.50 -3.05 5.41
N LEU A 4 -2.26 -2.29 4.61
CA LEU A 4 -3.51 -2.73 3.99
C LEU A 4 -3.27 -3.03 2.51
N VAL A 5 -3.57 -4.23 2.06
CA VAL A 5 -3.41 -4.67 0.66
C VAL A 5 -4.73 -5.13 0.07
N GLY A 6 -4.88 -5.03 -1.26
CA GLY A 6 -6.03 -5.54 -2.00
C GLY A 6 -6.28 -4.74 -3.27
N ALA A 7 -7.25 -5.11 -4.10
CA ALA A 7 -7.55 -4.37 -5.33
C ALA A 7 -8.07 -2.95 -5.07
N VAL A 8 -8.12 -2.13 -6.14
CA VAL A 8 -8.86 -0.86 -6.12
C VAL A 8 -10.31 -1.15 -5.72
N GLY A 9 -10.86 -0.35 -4.81
CA GLY A 9 -12.23 -0.53 -4.32
C GLY A 9 -12.42 -1.68 -3.34
N SER A 10 -11.38 -2.37 -2.89
CA SER A 10 -11.52 -3.52 -1.97
C SER A 10 -11.98 -3.18 -0.55
N GLY A 11 -12.15 -1.90 -0.21
CA GLY A 11 -12.61 -1.43 1.10
C GLY A 11 -11.50 -0.94 2.05
N LYS A 12 -10.23 -0.91 1.61
CA LYS A 12 -9.07 -0.47 2.44
C LYS A 12 -9.30 0.86 3.16
N ARG A 13 -9.79 1.89 2.45
CA ARG A 13 -10.06 3.22 3.02
C ARG A 13 -11.16 3.19 4.08
N THR A 14 -12.25 2.47 3.80
CA THR A 14 -13.36 2.29 4.75
C THR A 14 -12.88 1.57 6.01
N PHE A 15 -12.06 0.53 5.85
CA PHE A 15 -11.47 -0.20 6.96
C PHE A 15 -10.52 0.66 7.79
N ALA A 16 -9.62 1.41 7.14
CA ALA A 16 -8.71 2.33 7.82
C ALA A 16 -9.46 3.38 8.65
N ARG A 17 -10.51 3.99 8.09
CA ARG A 17 -11.32 4.98 8.80
C ARG A 17 -12.13 4.37 9.94
N GLY A 18 -12.86 3.29 9.65
CA GLY A 18 -13.85 2.74 10.59
C GLY A 18 -13.23 1.88 11.69
N ARG A 19 -12.16 1.14 11.41
CA ARG A 19 -11.56 0.18 12.34
C ARG A 19 -10.25 0.69 12.95
N LEU A 20 -9.47 1.47 12.21
CA LEU A 20 -8.16 1.97 12.63
C LEU A 20 -8.18 3.46 13.03
N GLY A 21 -9.34 4.13 12.92
CA GLY A 21 -9.48 5.53 13.33
C GLY A 21 -8.74 6.55 12.45
N VAL A 22 -8.35 6.18 11.23
CA VAL A 22 -7.66 7.08 10.31
C VAL A 22 -8.62 8.17 9.82
N LEU A 23 -8.32 9.43 10.12
CA LEU A 23 -9.07 10.59 9.64
C LEU A 23 -8.82 10.82 8.14
N ALA A 24 -9.84 11.29 7.42
CA ALA A 24 -9.78 11.41 5.96
C ALA A 24 -8.77 12.45 5.47
N ASP A 25 -8.61 13.55 6.21
CA ASP A 25 -7.64 14.63 5.97
C ASP A 25 -6.19 14.23 6.34
N ALA A 26 -6.01 13.16 7.11
CA ALA A 26 -4.71 12.62 7.47
C ALA A 26 -4.17 11.57 6.47
N VAL A 27 -4.85 11.38 5.31
CA VAL A 27 -4.44 10.42 4.28
C VAL A 27 -3.78 11.14 3.11
N ASP A 28 -2.48 10.94 2.95
CA ASP A 28 -1.77 11.33 1.75
C ASP A 28 -2.09 10.34 0.62
N ASP A 29 -2.56 10.82 -0.54
CA ASP A 29 -2.98 9.96 -1.65
C ASP A 29 -1.92 9.95 -2.77
N ALA A 30 -1.20 8.82 -2.92
CA ALA A 30 -0.10 8.65 -3.88
C ALA A 30 1.00 9.72 -3.76
N VAL A 31 1.17 10.30 -2.57
CA VAL A 31 2.20 11.28 -2.24
C VAL A 31 2.76 10.99 -0.84
N LEU A 32 3.98 11.47 -0.57
CA LEU A 32 4.55 11.49 0.78
C LEU A 32 4.42 12.89 1.37
N GLY A 33 3.31 13.14 2.04
CA GLY A 33 3.04 14.40 2.74
C GLY A 33 3.26 14.28 4.25
N GLN A 34 2.46 15.04 5.00
CA GLN A 34 2.49 15.08 6.46
C GLN A 34 1.38 14.21 7.09
N GLY A 35 0.60 13.49 6.27
CA GLY A 35 -0.47 12.63 6.72
C GLY A 35 0.03 11.46 7.57
N SER A 36 -0.79 11.01 8.53
CA SER A 36 -0.45 9.84 9.35
C SER A 36 -0.64 8.52 8.60
N ALA A 37 -1.33 8.54 7.46
CA ALA A 37 -1.55 7.40 6.59
C ALA A 37 -1.28 7.75 5.13
N VAL A 38 -0.92 6.74 4.32
CA VAL A 38 -0.69 6.89 2.88
C VAL A 38 -1.56 5.91 2.11
N ALA A 39 -2.27 6.39 1.10
CA ALA A 39 -3.04 5.58 0.16
C ALA A 39 -2.33 5.47 -1.19
N ARG A 40 -2.63 4.38 -1.91
CA ARG A 40 -2.09 4.09 -3.24
C ARG A 40 -0.57 4.18 -3.31
N ALA A 41 0.12 3.64 -2.30
CA ALA A 41 1.58 3.77 -2.20
C ALA A 41 2.33 3.13 -3.38
N GLN A 42 1.71 2.20 -4.13
CA GLN A 42 2.28 1.66 -5.38
C GLN A 42 2.50 2.72 -6.47
N GLU A 43 1.78 3.83 -6.44
CA GLU A 43 1.92 4.90 -7.43
C GLU A 43 3.25 5.66 -7.24
N LEU A 44 3.79 5.66 -6.01
CA LEU A 44 5.04 6.35 -5.66
C LEU A 44 6.27 5.74 -6.34
N VAL A 45 6.17 4.52 -6.89
CA VAL A 45 7.26 3.83 -7.58
C VAL A 45 7.10 3.84 -9.11
N ARG A 46 6.18 4.66 -9.63
CA ARG A 46 6.07 4.92 -11.08
C ARG A 46 7.33 5.51 -11.65
N ASP A 47 8.00 6.40 -10.93
CA ASP A 47 9.32 6.89 -11.31
C ASP A 47 10.35 5.76 -11.07
N PRO A 48 11.03 5.27 -12.13
CA PRO A 48 12.08 4.27 -12.00
C PRO A 48 13.25 4.72 -11.13
N ALA A 49 13.50 6.03 -11.04
CA ALA A 49 14.57 6.62 -10.22
C ALA A 49 14.26 6.58 -8.71
N THR A 50 13.02 6.26 -8.32
CA THR A 50 12.64 6.16 -6.91
C THR A 50 13.40 5.01 -6.23
N ASP A 51 14.10 5.32 -5.15
CA ASP A 51 14.73 4.31 -4.29
C ASP A 51 13.67 3.59 -3.46
N LEU A 52 13.50 2.29 -3.74
CA LEU A 52 12.47 1.45 -3.10
C LEU A 52 12.70 1.30 -1.60
N THR A 53 13.93 1.09 -1.17
CA THR A 53 14.27 0.85 0.24
C THR A 53 14.04 2.11 1.04
N ARG A 54 14.55 3.24 0.56
CA ARG A 54 14.36 4.54 1.21
C ARG A 54 12.88 4.94 1.27
N LEU A 55 12.13 4.66 0.20
CA LEU A 55 10.68 4.87 0.18
C LEU A 55 9.97 4.00 1.22
N ALA A 56 10.31 2.71 1.29
CA ALA A 56 9.71 1.78 2.25
C ALA A 56 10.01 2.18 3.69
N ASP A 57 11.23 2.65 3.99
CA ASP A 57 11.60 3.15 5.31
C ASP A 57 10.80 4.42 5.67
N ALA A 58 10.62 5.35 4.74
CA ALA A 58 9.80 6.55 4.95
C ALA A 58 8.32 6.21 5.17
N LEU A 59 7.79 5.21 4.45
CA LEU A 59 6.42 4.73 4.61
C LEU A 59 6.22 3.95 5.92
N ALA A 60 7.23 3.23 6.41
CA ALA A 60 7.16 2.51 7.67
C ALA A 60 6.99 3.43 8.89
N GLY A 61 7.36 4.71 8.78
CA GLY A 61 7.06 5.73 9.79
C GLY A 61 5.58 6.13 9.88
N ARG A 62 4.71 5.63 8.99
CA ARG A 62 3.27 5.94 8.99
C ARG A 62 2.50 4.96 9.85
N SER A 63 1.32 5.38 10.32
CA SER A 63 0.42 4.50 11.07
C SER A 63 -0.18 3.41 10.17
N VAL A 64 -0.65 3.82 8.98
CA VAL A 64 -1.30 2.95 7.99
C VAL A 64 -0.77 3.25 6.60
N VAL A 65 -0.41 2.20 5.86
CA VAL A 65 -0.08 2.30 4.43
C VAL A 65 -1.01 1.40 3.64
N MET A 66 -1.60 1.92 2.58
CA MET A 66 -2.52 1.18 1.70
C MET A 66 -1.93 1.02 0.31
N VAL A 67 -1.88 -0.23 -0.15
CA VAL A 67 -1.38 -0.60 -1.47
C VAL A 67 -2.48 -1.28 -2.28
N ASP A 68 -2.65 -0.84 -3.53
CA ASP A 68 -3.43 -1.58 -4.50
C ASP A 68 -2.58 -2.69 -5.11
N GLN A 69 -3.06 -3.94 -5.03
CA GLN A 69 -2.38 -5.07 -5.66
C GLN A 69 -2.62 -5.05 -7.17
N VAL A 70 -1.54 -4.93 -7.94
CA VAL A 70 -1.56 -4.82 -9.41
C VAL A 70 -0.87 -5.98 -10.14
N GLY A 71 -0.31 -6.93 -9.39
CA GLY A 71 0.45 -8.07 -9.93
C GLY A 71 -0.36 -9.34 -10.24
N CYS A 72 -1.65 -9.39 -9.89
CA CYS A 72 -2.48 -10.61 -10.02
C CYS A 72 -3.34 -10.66 -11.30
N GLY A 73 -3.13 -9.73 -12.23
CA GLY A 73 -3.87 -9.64 -13.50
C GLY A 73 -3.06 -10.17 -14.68
N VAL A 74 -3.56 -9.87 -15.89
CA VAL A 74 -2.84 -10.15 -17.15
C VAL A 74 -1.57 -9.29 -17.23
N VAL A 75 -0.49 -9.86 -17.76
CA VAL A 75 0.78 -9.17 -18.01
C VAL A 75 0.56 -8.07 -19.07
N PRO A 76 0.89 -6.79 -18.76
CA PRO A 76 0.75 -5.69 -19.72
C PRO A 76 1.57 -5.87 -20.99
N ILE A 77 1.05 -5.35 -22.11
CA ILE A 77 1.79 -5.24 -23.37
C ILE A 77 2.87 -4.16 -23.28
N ASP A 78 2.60 -3.08 -22.55
CA ASP A 78 3.51 -1.97 -22.32
C ASP A 78 4.65 -2.39 -21.37
N PRO A 79 5.93 -2.33 -21.81
CA PRO A 79 7.09 -2.59 -20.96
C PRO A 79 7.13 -1.74 -19.69
N ASP A 80 6.73 -0.47 -19.76
CA ASP A 80 6.81 0.45 -18.63
C ASP A 80 5.76 0.09 -17.57
N GLU A 81 4.57 -0.32 -18.00
CA GLU A 81 3.54 -0.83 -17.11
C GLU A 81 3.98 -2.13 -16.43
N ARG A 82 4.65 -3.05 -17.16
CA ARG A 82 5.24 -4.25 -16.56
C ARG A 82 6.29 -3.91 -15.50
N ALA A 83 7.22 -3.01 -15.83
CA ALA A 83 8.29 -2.60 -14.94
C ALA A 83 7.76 -1.94 -13.66
N TRP A 84 6.75 -1.08 -13.79
CA TRP A 84 6.07 -0.48 -12.66
C TRP A 84 5.36 -1.52 -11.78
N ARG A 85 4.63 -2.48 -12.37
CA ARG A 85 3.95 -3.54 -11.60
C ARG A 85 4.92 -4.40 -10.80
N GLU A 86 6.07 -4.73 -11.37
CA GLU A 86 7.15 -5.44 -10.67
C GLU A 86 7.68 -4.62 -9.48
N ARG A 87 7.95 -3.32 -9.69
CA ARG A 87 8.40 -2.41 -8.63
C ARG A 87 7.36 -2.25 -7.52
N ALA A 88 6.07 -2.14 -7.88
CA ALA A 88 4.96 -2.09 -6.93
C ALA A 88 4.86 -3.37 -6.08
N GLY A 89 5.08 -4.54 -6.71
CA GLY A 89 5.17 -5.82 -6.01
C GLY A 89 6.33 -5.84 -5.00
N ARG A 90 7.52 -5.40 -5.42
CA ARG A 90 8.71 -5.30 -4.54
C ARG A 90 8.49 -4.35 -3.37
N LEU A 91 7.90 -3.17 -3.62
CA LEU A 91 7.51 -2.24 -2.55
C LEU A 91 6.57 -2.92 -1.55
N SER A 92 5.59 -3.69 -2.04
CA SER A 92 4.65 -4.41 -1.16
C SER A 92 5.37 -5.41 -0.26
N CYS A 93 6.37 -6.13 -0.78
CA CYS A 93 7.20 -7.03 0.01
C CYS A 93 8.02 -6.27 1.07
N GLU A 94 8.69 -5.19 0.69
CA GLU A 94 9.48 -4.35 1.61
C GLU A 94 8.62 -3.77 2.75
N LEU A 95 7.40 -3.30 2.41
CA LEU A 95 6.43 -2.82 3.40
C LEU A 95 5.94 -3.96 4.30
N ALA A 96 5.65 -5.13 3.74
CA ALA A 96 5.17 -6.27 4.52
C ALA A 96 6.23 -6.78 5.50
N LEU A 97 7.52 -6.69 5.15
CA LEU A 97 8.62 -6.99 6.06
C LEU A 97 8.63 -6.05 7.27
N ARG A 98 8.43 -4.74 7.04
CA ARG A 98 8.44 -3.69 8.07
C ARG A 98 7.12 -3.53 8.83
N ALA A 99 6.02 -4.05 8.31
CA ALA A 99 4.71 -3.94 8.93
C ALA A 99 4.61 -4.83 10.19
N ASP A 100 3.99 -4.33 11.25
CA ASP A 100 3.63 -5.17 12.41
C ASP A 100 2.47 -6.10 12.02
N THR A 101 1.50 -5.53 11.31
CA THR A 101 0.28 -6.21 10.87
C THR A 101 0.06 -5.99 9.37
N VAL A 102 -0.27 -7.05 8.64
CA VAL A 102 -0.66 -6.99 7.22
C VAL A 102 -2.08 -7.51 7.08
N VAL A 103 -2.95 -6.71 6.46
CA VAL A 103 -4.36 -7.02 6.27
C VAL A 103 -4.69 -6.99 4.79
N ARG A 104 -5.17 -8.10 4.27
CA ARG A 104 -5.72 -8.17 2.92
C ARG A 104 -7.21 -7.89 2.96
N LEU A 105 -7.65 -6.96 2.12
CA LEU A 105 -9.05 -6.59 1.94
C LEU A 105 -9.56 -7.16 0.61
N VAL A 106 -10.66 -7.90 0.66
CA VAL A 106 -11.37 -8.43 -0.51
C VAL A 106 -12.86 -8.16 -0.33
N CYS A 107 -13.47 -7.36 -1.21
CA CYS A 107 -14.89 -6.98 -1.13
C CYS A 107 -15.31 -6.42 0.24
N GLY A 108 -14.43 -5.69 0.92
CA GLY A 108 -14.66 -5.17 2.27
C GLY A 108 -14.37 -6.15 3.42
N CYS A 109 -14.07 -7.42 3.11
CA CYS A 109 -13.74 -8.44 4.11
C CYS A 109 -12.23 -8.37 4.47
N PRO A 110 -11.87 -8.06 5.72
CA PRO A 110 -10.49 -8.06 6.18
C PRO A 110 -10.00 -9.48 6.49
N GLN A 111 -8.78 -9.78 6.05
CA GLN A 111 -8.04 -10.99 6.40
C GLN A 111 -6.67 -10.58 6.92
N VAL A 112 -6.40 -10.84 8.20
CA VAL A 112 -5.07 -10.64 8.77
C VAL A 112 -4.16 -11.76 8.29
N ILE A 113 -3.08 -11.42 7.60
CA ILE A 113 -2.12 -12.39 7.04
C ILE A 113 -0.72 -12.29 7.66
N LYS A 114 -0.49 -11.28 8.50
CA LYS A 114 0.68 -11.13 9.39
C LYS A 114 0.23 -10.35 10.62
N GLY A 115 0.73 -10.73 11.80
CA GLY A 115 0.47 -10.01 13.06
C GLY A 115 -0.96 -10.19 13.58
N GLU A 116 -1.39 -9.24 14.41
CA GLU A 116 -2.70 -9.22 15.07
C GLU A 116 -3.30 -7.81 15.00
N LEU A 117 -4.61 -7.67 15.23
CA LEU A 117 -5.40 -6.47 14.93
C LEU A 117 -6.44 -6.18 16.02
#